data_AF-A0A7J8GRP9-F1
#
_entry.id   AF-A0A7J8GRP9-F1
#
_cell.length_a   1.000
_cell.length_b   1.000
_cell.length_c   1.000
_cell.angle_alpha   90.00
_cell.angle_beta   90.00
_cell.angle_gamma   90.00
#
_symmetry.space_group_name_H-M   'P 1'
#
loop_
_entity.id
_entity.type
_entity.pdbx_description
1 polymer ?
#
loop_
_entity_poly.entity_id
_entity_poly.type
_entity_poly.pdbx_seq_one_letter_code
_entity_poly.pdbx_strand_id
1 'polypeptide(L)'
;MRYWEPVPRGPVLWAARAEPWSTWVPLLCFVLHVISWLLIFSILLVFDYAELMGLKQVYYHVLGLGEPLALKSPRALRLFSHLRHPVCVELLTVLWVVPTLGTDRLLLALLLTLYLGLAHGLDQQDLRYLRAQLQRKLHLLSQPQEGEAE
;
A
#
# COMPACT_ATOMS: atom_id res chain seq x y z
N MET A 1 -16.54 28.10 -2.69
CA MET A 1 -16.03 27.75 -1.34
C MET A 1 -16.78 28.43 -0.18
N ARG A 2 -17.95 29.07 -0.38
CA ARG A 2 -18.71 29.75 0.70
C ARG A 2 -19.50 28.84 1.66
N TYR A 3 -19.66 27.55 1.33
CA TYR A 3 -20.45 26.59 2.11
C TYR A 3 -19.60 25.51 2.80
N TRP A 4 -18.27 25.64 2.76
CA TRP A 4 -17.40 24.69 3.43
C TRP A 4 -17.18 25.14 4.87
N GLU A 5 -17.96 24.61 5.79
CA GLU A 5 -17.72 24.82 7.22
C GLU A 5 -16.70 23.81 7.75
N PRO A 6 -15.74 24.25 8.59
CA PRO A 6 -14.84 23.32 9.26
C PRO A 6 -15.65 22.46 10.22
N VAL A 7 -15.50 21.14 10.12
CA VAL A 7 -16.10 20.22 11.07
C VAL A 7 -15.60 20.57 12.48
N PRO A 8 -16.50 20.77 13.47
CA PRO A 8 -16.10 21.00 14.85
C PRO A 8 -15.14 19.89 15.29
N ARG A 9 -14.00 20.25 15.88
CA ARG A 9 -13.03 19.25 16.34
C ARG A 9 -13.74 18.27 17.27
N GLY A 10 -13.88 17.02 16.82
CA GLY A 10 -14.43 15.95 17.63
C GLY A 10 -13.57 15.70 18.87
N PRO A 11 -14.13 15.00 19.88
CA PRO A 11 -13.37 14.66 21.07
C PRO A 11 -12.15 13.81 20.69
N VAL A 12 -11.00 14.14 21.28
CA VAL A 12 -9.78 13.32 21.15
C VAL A 12 -9.97 12.06 21.99
N LEU A 13 -10.00 10.91 21.34
CA LEU A 13 -10.24 9.62 22.00
C LEU A 13 -8.99 9.10 22.72
N TRP A 14 -7.82 9.35 22.14
CA TRP A 14 -6.54 8.96 22.72
C TRP A 14 -5.45 9.97 22.37
N ALA A 15 -4.56 10.22 23.33
CA ALA A 15 -3.37 11.05 23.17
C ALA A 15 -2.29 10.61 24.17
N ALA A 16 -1.06 10.45 23.69
CA ALA A 16 0.09 10.21 24.55
C ALA A 16 0.51 11.52 25.24
N ARG A 17 -0.01 11.77 26.46
CA ARG A 17 0.27 13.01 27.22
C ARG A 17 1.25 12.84 28.39
N ALA A 18 1.51 11.60 28.82
CA ALA A 18 2.40 11.32 29.94
C ALA A 18 3.86 11.36 29.49
N GLU A 19 4.73 12.04 30.23
CA GLU A 19 6.18 11.96 30.05
C GLU A 19 6.68 10.56 30.45
N PRO A 20 7.60 9.92 29.69
CA PRO A 20 8.31 10.43 28.51
C PRO A 20 7.60 10.14 27.17
N TRP A 21 6.44 9.46 27.21
CA TRP A 21 5.71 8.98 26.02
C TRP A 21 5.21 10.10 25.11
N SER A 22 4.96 11.29 25.67
CA SER A 22 4.65 12.51 24.91
C SER A 22 5.66 12.83 23.82
N THR A 23 6.94 12.46 24.00
CA THR A 23 8.03 12.72 23.05
C THR A 23 8.30 11.51 22.17
N TRP A 24 8.37 10.31 22.75
CA TRP A 24 8.73 9.10 22.01
C TRP A 24 7.63 8.58 21.08
N VAL A 25 6.35 8.69 21.47
CA VAL A 25 5.23 8.19 20.65
C VAL A 25 5.11 8.98 19.35
N PRO A 26 5.11 10.33 19.33
CA PRO A 26 5.09 11.08 18.07
C PRO A 26 6.30 10.79 17.19
N LEU A 27 7.50 10.62 17.76
CA LEU A 27 8.70 10.30 17.00
C LEU A 27 8.57 8.93 16.31
N LEU A 28 8.15 7.90 17.04
CA LEU A 28 7.92 6.57 16.47
C LEU A 28 6.85 6.62 15.38
N CYS A 29 5.74 7.31 15.63
CA CYS A 29 4.69 7.49 14.64
C CYS A 29 5.21 8.19 13.38
N PHE A 30 6.04 9.22 13.52
CA PHE A 30 6.64 9.93 12.39
C PHE A 30 7.52 9.01 11.54
N VAL A 31 8.43 8.25 12.17
CA VAL A 31 9.30 7.30 11.46
C VAL A 31 8.49 6.26 10.71
N LEU A 32 7.48 5.67 11.37
CA LEU A 32 6.61 4.67 10.73
C LEU A 32 5.79 5.26 9.57
N HIS A 33 5.34 6.51 9.67
CA HIS A 33 4.70 7.21 8.57
C HIS A 33 5.63 7.41 7.40
N VAL A 34 6.87 7.87 7.63
CA VAL A 34 7.87 8.06 6.57
C VAL A 34 8.12 6.74 5.84
N ILE A 35 8.34 5.65 6.58
CA ILE A 35 8.52 4.31 6.01
C ILE A 35 7.29 3.89 5.20
N SER A 36 6.08 4.09 5.74
CA SER A 36 4.84 3.75 5.05
C SER A 36 4.68 4.51 3.74
N TRP A 37 4.98 5.81 3.72
CA TRP A 37 4.94 6.61 2.49
C TRP A 37 5.99 6.14 1.46
N LEU A 38 7.22 5.85 1.90
CA LEU A 38 8.25 5.31 1.01
C LEU A 38 7.84 3.97 0.40
N LEU A 39 7.20 3.09 1.20
CA LEU A 39 6.65 1.84 0.70
C LEU A 39 5.51 2.06 -0.29
N ILE A 40 4.59 2.98 -0.02
CA ILE A 40 3.51 3.36 -0.96
C ILE A 40 4.11 3.79 -2.30
N PHE A 41 5.07 4.72 -2.29
CA PHE A 41 5.73 5.16 -3.52
C PHE A 41 6.46 4.02 -4.23
N SER A 42 7.15 3.17 -3.47
CA SER A 42 7.83 2.00 -4.02
C SER A 42 6.84 1.04 -4.69
N ILE A 43 5.67 0.79 -4.09
CA ILE A 43 4.61 -0.04 -4.66
C ILE A 43 4.07 0.60 -5.94
N LEU A 44 3.82 1.91 -5.95
CA LEU A 44 3.33 2.62 -7.14
C LEU A 44 4.33 2.58 -8.31
N LEU A 45 5.64 2.54 -8.03
CA LEU A 45 6.68 2.44 -9.05
C LEU A 45 6.93 0.99 -9.51
N VAL A 46 6.95 0.04 -8.59
CA VAL A 46 7.28 -1.37 -8.87
C VAL A 46 6.08 -2.10 -9.49
N PHE A 47 4.88 -1.82 -8.99
CA PHE A 47 3.67 -2.31 -9.59
C PHE A 47 3.21 -1.33 -10.65
N ASP A 48 2.84 -1.84 -11.83
CA ASP A 48 2.15 -1.06 -12.85
C ASP A 48 0.75 -0.70 -12.31
N TYR A 49 0.68 0.28 -11.42
CA TYR A 49 -0.54 0.66 -10.71
C TYR A 49 -1.59 1.20 -11.69
N ALA A 50 -1.14 1.80 -12.80
CA ALA A 50 -2.00 2.16 -13.92
C ALA A 50 -2.69 0.94 -14.54
N GLU A 51 -2.02 -0.21 -14.58
CA GLU A 51 -2.63 -1.46 -15.01
C GLU A 51 -3.65 -2.00 -14.00
N LEU A 52 -3.36 -1.92 -12.69
CA LEU A 52 -4.31 -2.30 -11.62
C LEU A 52 -5.56 -1.41 -11.58
N MET A 53 -5.41 -0.11 -11.87
CA MET A 53 -6.51 0.85 -11.98
C MET A 53 -7.31 0.71 -13.29
N GLY A 54 -6.85 -0.13 -14.24
CA GLY A 54 -7.47 -0.29 -15.56
C GLY A 54 -7.14 0.81 -16.57
N LEU A 55 -6.32 1.80 -16.21
CA LEU A 55 -5.91 2.89 -17.11
C LEU A 55 -5.18 2.35 -18.34
N LYS A 56 -4.31 1.34 -18.15
CA LYS A 56 -3.60 0.68 -19.26
C LYS A 56 -4.55 -0.08 -20.19
N GLN A 57 -5.62 -0.67 -19.66
CA GLN A 57 -6.63 -1.36 -20.47
C GLN A 57 -7.35 -0.36 -21.38
N VAL A 58 -7.76 0.78 -20.84
CA VAL A 58 -8.39 1.86 -21.61
C VAL A 58 -7.41 2.41 -22.66
N TYR A 59 -6.17 2.69 -22.27
CA TYR A 59 -5.14 3.21 -23.18
C TYR A 59 -4.89 2.26 -24.37
N TYR A 60 -4.70 0.96 -24.10
CA TYR A 60 -4.48 -0.04 -25.15
C TYR A 60 -5.71 -0.24 -26.04
N HIS A 61 -6.91 -0.14 -25.47
CA HIS A 61 -8.14 -0.17 -26.25
C HIS A 61 -8.24 1.02 -27.22
N VAL A 62 -7.93 2.23 -26.76
CA VAL A 62 -7.94 3.44 -27.61
C VAL A 62 -6.89 3.37 -28.72
N LEU A 63 -5.71 2.81 -28.45
CA LEU A 63 -4.65 2.63 -29.45
C LEU A 63 -4.83 1.38 -30.35
N GLY A 64 -5.85 0.56 -30.11
CA GLY A 64 -6.07 -0.69 -30.86
C GLY A 64 -5.01 -1.77 -30.62
N LEU A 65 -4.28 -1.71 -29.51
CA LEU A 65 -3.11 -2.56 -29.21
C LEU A 65 -3.47 -3.93 -28.57
N GLY A 66 -4.73 -4.36 -28.61
CA GLY A 66 -5.18 -5.61 -27.99
C GLY A 66 -5.17 -5.58 -26.46
N GLU A 67 -5.56 -6.69 -25.80
CA GLU A 67 -5.66 -6.70 -24.34
C GLU A 67 -4.30 -6.92 -23.64
N PRO A 68 -3.83 -5.96 -22.81
CA PRO A 68 -2.53 -6.07 -22.13
C PRO A 68 -2.49 -7.22 -21.10
N LEU A 69 -3.65 -7.64 -20.59
CA LEU A 69 -3.77 -8.73 -19.61
C LEU A 69 -3.52 -10.12 -20.20
N ALA A 70 -3.72 -10.31 -21.51
CA ALA A 70 -3.55 -11.61 -22.17
C ALA A 70 -2.08 -12.08 -22.19
N LEU A 71 -1.13 -11.17 -21.99
CA LEU A 71 0.31 -11.43 -21.97
C LEU A 71 0.83 -11.88 -20.60
N LYS A 72 0.03 -11.79 -19.53
CA LYS A 72 0.48 -12.10 -18.17
C LYS A 72 0.26 -13.56 -17.80
N SER A 73 1.19 -14.11 -17.02
CA SER A 73 1.08 -15.48 -16.51
C SER A 73 -0.16 -15.64 -15.62
N PRO A 74 -0.86 -16.80 -15.65
CA PRO A 74 -2.05 -17.04 -14.85
C PRO A 74 -1.84 -16.86 -13.34
N ARG A 75 -0.62 -17.12 -12.86
CA ARG A 75 -0.23 -16.95 -11.44
C ARG A 75 -0.16 -15.47 -11.04
N ALA A 76 0.35 -14.61 -11.92
CA ALA A 76 0.38 -13.18 -11.68
C ALA A 76 -1.02 -12.58 -11.68
N LEU A 77 -1.89 -13.04 -12.60
CA LEU A 77 -3.29 -12.58 -12.66
C LEU A 77 -4.07 -12.97 -11.39
N ARG A 78 -3.85 -14.19 -10.87
CA ARG A 78 -4.43 -14.64 -9.60
C ARG A 78 -3.97 -13.77 -8.44
N LEU A 79 -2.67 -13.51 -8.32
CA LEU A 79 -2.13 -12.64 -7.28
C LEU A 79 -2.79 -11.25 -7.33
N PHE A 80 -2.89 -10.63 -8.52
CA PHE A 80 -3.55 -9.34 -8.68
C PHE A 80 -5.05 -9.35 -8.35
N SER A 81 -5.73 -10.48 -8.58
CA SER A 81 -7.15 -10.62 -8.25
C SER A 81 -7.41 -10.69 -6.73
N HIS A 82 -6.48 -11.28 -5.97
CA HIS A 82 -6.57 -11.42 -4.51
C HIS A 82 -5.97 -10.23 -3.75
N LEU A 83 -4.96 -9.57 -4.33
CA LEU A 83 -4.27 -8.39 -3.81
C LEU A 83 -4.68 -7.16 -4.63
N ARG A 84 -5.99 -6.82 -4.58
CA ARG A 84 -6.55 -5.73 -5.41
C ARG A 84 -5.85 -4.40 -5.19
N HIS A 85 -5.52 -4.08 -3.94
CA HIS A 85 -4.91 -2.80 -3.57
C HIS A 85 -3.87 -2.97 -2.45
N PRO A 86 -2.62 -3.34 -2.78
CA PRO A 86 -1.54 -3.44 -1.79
C PRO A 86 -1.40 -2.14 -0.99
N VAL A 87 -1.45 -0.99 -1.68
CA VAL A 87 -1.36 0.37 -1.12
C VAL A 87 -2.33 0.63 0.05
N CYS A 88 -3.49 -0.04 0.08
CA CYS A 88 -4.46 0.12 1.16
C CYS A 88 -3.92 -0.40 2.50
N VAL A 89 -2.98 -1.34 2.50
CA VAL A 89 -2.35 -1.89 3.71
C VAL A 89 -1.45 -0.83 4.37
N GLU A 90 -0.61 -0.15 3.59
CA GLU A 90 0.26 0.91 4.10
C GLU A 90 -0.56 2.14 4.51
N LEU A 91 -1.61 2.48 3.75
CA LEU A 91 -2.53 3.55 4.11
C LEU A 91 -3.25 3.26 5.43
N LEU A 92 -3.64 2.00 5.65
CA LEU A 92 -4.23 1.57 6.92
C LEU A 92 -3.25 1.75 8.09
N THR A 93 -1.98 1.41 7.88
CA THR A 93 -0.92 1.63 8.86
C THR A 93 -0.80 3.11 9.21
N VAL A 94 -0.77 3.99 8.20
CA VAL A 94 -0.79 5.45 8.40
C VAL A 94 -2.01 5.88 9.22
N LEU A 95 -3.21 5.33 8.95
CA LEU A 95 -4.45 5.66 9.65
C LEU A 95 -4.54 5.17 11.11
N TRP A 96 -3.78 4.15 11.49
CA TRP A 96 -3.72 3.68 12.87
C TRP A 96 -2.57 4.29 13.67
N VAL A 97 -1.41 4.50 13.04
CA VAL A 97 -0.16 4.86 13.72
C VAL A 97 -0.04 6.37 13.92
N VAL A 98 -0.96 6.99 14.67
CA VAL A 98 -0.88 8.41 15.05
C VAL A 98 -0.55 8.59 16.53
N PRO A 99 -0.06 9.79 16.94
CA PRO A 99 0.14 10.13 18.35
C PRO A 99 -1.12 10.66 19.06
N THR A 100 -2.13 11.08 18.28
CA THR A 100 -3.44 11.51 18.76
C THR A 100 -4.51 10.99 17.82
N LEU A 101 -5.52 10.32 18.35
CA LEU A 101 -6.58 9.68 17.57
C LEU A 101 -7.90 10.44 17.73
N GLY A 102 -8.36 11.05 16.64
CA GLY A 102 -9.67 11.68 16.53
C GLY A 102 -10.76 10.69 16.12
N THR A 103 -12.03 11.05 16.38
CA THR A 103 -13.21 10.24 16.02
C THR A 103 -13.35 10.03 14.51
N ASP A 104 -13.08 11.08 13.73
CA ASP A 104 -13.11 11.07 12.27
C ASP A 104 -12.11 10.06 11.69
N ARG A 105 -10.88 10.10 12.20
CA ARG A 105 -9.80 9.22 11.75
C ARG A 105 -10.04 7.77 12.16
N LEU A 106 -10.54 7.54 13.38
CA LEU A 106 -10.91 6.20 13.85
C LEU A 106 -12.00 5.60 12.95
N LEU A 107 -13.03 6.36 12.62
CA LEU A 107 -14.08 5.89 11.71
C LEU A 107 -13.50 5.50 10.34
N LEU A 108 -12.65 6.36 9.77
CA LEU A 108 -11.98 6.06 8.49
C LEU A 108 -11.08 4.82 8.59
N ALA A 109 -10.30 4.70 9.66
CA ALA A 109 -9.42 3.56 9.91
C ALA A 109 -10.21 2.25 10.02
N LEU A 110 -11.33 2.25 10.75
CA LEU A 110 -12.21 1.08 10.89
C LEU A 110 -12.85 0.67 9.57
N LEU A 111 -13.39 1.63 8.81
CA LEU A 111 -13.98 1.37 7.50
C LEU A 111 -12.95 0.78 6.54
N LEU A 112 -11.72 1.32 6.53
CA LEU A 112 -10.65 0.80 5.70
C LEU A 112 -10.19 -0.59 6.16
N THR A 113 -10.10 -0.85 7.48
CA THR A 113 -9.81 -2.20 8.02
C THR A 113 -10.86 -3.20 7.56
N LEU A 114 -12.15 -2.87 7.68
CA LEU A 114 -13.24 -3.75 7.28
C LEU A 114 -13.21 -4.01 5.77
N TYR A 115 -13.04 -2.96 4.98
CA TYR A 115 -12.87 -3.08 3.54
C TYR A 115 -11.71 -4.02 3.19
N LEU A 116 -10.55 -3.83 3.82
CA LEU A 116 -9.36 -4.64 3.55
C LEU A 116 -9.58 -6.11 3.96
N GLY A 117 -10.18 -6.35 5.12
CA GLY A 117 -10.49 -7.70 5.61
C GLY A 117 -11.49 -8.46 4.72
N LEU A 118 -12.42 -7.75 4.07
CA LEU A 118 -13.35 -8.34 3.10
C LEU A 118 -12.75 -8.46 1.69
N ALA A 119 -11.86 -7.54 1.31
CA ALA A 119 -11.31 -7.45 -0.05
C ALA A 119 -10.04 -8.30 -0.25
N HIS A 120 -9.26 -8.58 0.80
CA HIS A 120 -8.03 -9.37 0.70
C HIS A 120 -8.26 -10.83 1.13
N GLY A 121 -8.32 -11.72 0.14
CA GLY A 121 -8.32 -13.17 0.32
C GLY A 121 -6.98 -13.78 -0.11
N LEU A 122 -5.89 -13.38 0.55
CA LEU A 122 -4.56 -13.94 0.28
C LEU A 122 -4.53 -15.43 0.63
N ASP A 123 -4.46 -16.29 -0.39
CA ASP A 123 -4.36 -17.73 -0.19
C ASP A 123 -2.90 -18.17 -0.02
N GLN A 124 -2.66 -19.35 0.57
CA GLN A 124 -1.30 -19.88 0.76
C GLN A 124 -0.54 -20.08 -0.57
N GLN A 125 -1.26 -20.20 -1.69
CA GLN A 125 -0.66 -20.31 -3.02
C GLN A 125 -0.04 -18.97 -3.48
N ASP A 126 -0.70 -17.85 -3.18
CA ASP A 126 -0.20 -16.52 -3.55
C ASP A 126 1.00 -16.14 -2.69
N LEU A 127 0.97 -16.47 -1.40
CA LEU A 127 2.10 -16.25 -0.51
C LEU A 127 3.35 -17.00 -0.98
N ARG A 128 3.19 -18.26 -1.42
CA ARG A 128 4.29 -19.06 -1.98
C ARG A 128 4.84 -18.44 -3.27
N TYR A 129 3.96 -17.96 -4.15
CA TYR A 129 4.38 -17.28 -5.37
C TYR A 129 5.15 -15.98 -5.08
N LEU A 130 4.67 -15.15 -4.14
CA LEU A 130 5.33 -13.91 -3.73
C LEU A 130 6.72 -14.19 -3.14
N ARG A 131 6.85 -15.21 -2.28
CA ARG A 131 8.13 -15.66 -1.73
C ARG A 131 9.10 -16.09 -2.82
N ALA A 132 8.64 -16.88 -3.79
CA ALA A 132 9.49 -17.33 -4.90
C ALA A 132 9.98 -16.16 -5.75
N GLN A 133 9.13 -15.17 -6.02
CA GLN A 133 9.52 -13.95 -6.74
C GLN A 133 10.52 -13.11 -5.95
N LEU A 134 10.31 -12.94 -4.64
CA LEU A 134 11.23 -12.22 -3.77
C LEU A 134 12.60 -12.91 -3.72
N GLN A 135 12.65 -14.23 -3.56
CA GLN A 135 13.89 -15.00 -3.58
C GLN A 135 14.61 -14.87 -4.91
N ARG A 136 13.89 -14.91 -6.04
CA ARG A 136 14.49 -14.73 -7.36
C ARG A 136 15.12 -13.35 -7.53
N LYS A 137 14.43 -12.29 -7.08
CA LYS A 137 14.97 -10.93 -7.10
C LYS A 137 16.17 -10.76 -6.16
N LEU A 138 16.08 -11.30 -4.95
CA LEU A 138 17.20 -11.27 -3.99
C LEU A 138 18.42 -12.00 -4.54
N HIS A 139 18.22 -13.16 -5.18
CA HIS A 139 19.30 -13.92 -5.82
C HIS A 139 19.98 -13.09 -6.91
N LEU A 140 19.21 -12.40 -7.77
CA LEU A 140 19.75 -11.50 -8.79
C LEU A 140 20.54 -10.34 -8.20
N LEU A 141 20.09 -9.76 -7.09
CA LEU A 141 20.81 -8.68 -6.38
C LEU A 141 22.07 -9.18 -5.66
N SER A 142 22.09 -10.46 -5.26
CA SER A 142 23.22 -11.08 -4.59
C SER A 142 24.28 -11.65 -5.54
N GLN A 143 23.98 -11.77 -6.84
CA GLN A 143 25.02 -12.11 -7.81
C GLN A 143 25.98 -10.92 -7.90
N PRO A 144 27.30 -11.16 -7.74
CA PRO A 144 28.26 -10.10 -8.00
C PRO A 144 28.13 -9.67 -9.46
N GLN A 145 28.10 -8.36 -9.69
CA GLN A 145 28.11 -7.77 -11.03
C GLN A 145 29.50 -8.00 -11.65
N GLU A 146 29.83 -9.25 -11.98
CA GLU A 146 31.02 -9.60 -12.77
C GLU A 146 30.72 -9.32 -14.24
N GLY A 147 31.00 -8.10 -14.72
CA GLY A 147 31.00 -7.84 -16.17
C GLY A 147 30.65 -6.43 -16.65
N GLU A 148 31.18 -5.36 -16.05
CA GLU A 148 31.21 -4.02 -16.68
C GLU A 148 32.61 -3.38 -16.62
N ALA A 149 33.66 -4.17 -16.88
CA ALA A 149 35.00 -3.66 -17.11
C ALA A 149 35.70 -4.50 -18.20
N GLU A 150 35.33 -4.26 -19.45
CA GLU A 150 36.22 -4.48 -20.61
C GLU A 150 35.91 -3.45 -21.71
#